data_AF-A0A0S7XUR2-F1
#
_entry.id   AF-A0A0S7XUR2-F1
#
_cell.length_a   1.000
_cell.length_b   1.000
_cell.length_c   1.000
_cell.angle_alpha   90.00
_cell.angle_beta   90.00
_cell.angle_gamma   90.00
#
_symmetry.space_group_name_H-M   'P 1'
#
loop_
_entity.id
_entity.type
_entity.pdbx_description
1 polymer ?
#
loop_
_entity_poly.entity_id
_entity_poly.type
_entity_poly.pdbx_seq_one_letter_code
_entity_poly.pdbx_strand_id
1 'polypeptide(L)'
;MKRLKICGLFLLLLAVAFVWAFAQTGKKPAPKKLEPTAFEQRCSICHTLQEVRTGVEKIITQMHEKAGIKISEKSLKEVEATFTLLPLEEPHTGMFQEKCGKCHSLDKVVMAHQTKDEAEMKTIIERMAEKKGSGIKKEEIEKIHDSMFMLNEIYEPDVELKKEEK
;
A
#
# COMPACT_ATOMS: atom_id res chain seq x y z
N MET A 1 12.63 -8.16 -63.27
CA MET A 1 11.54 -8.82 -62.50
C MET A 1 12.00 -9.55 -61.22
N LYS A 2 13.21 -10.12 -61.11
CA LYS A 2 13.67 -10.82 -59.89
C LYS A 2 13.92 -9.91 -58.66
N ARG A 3 14.34 -8.66 -58.87
CA ARG A 3 14.63 -7.71 -57.77
C ARG A 3 13.38 -7.19 -57.02
N LEU A 4 12.22 -7.14 -57.69
CA LEU A 4 10.95 -6.73 -57.06
C LEU A 4 10.43 -7.79 -56.07
N LYS A 5 10.62 -9.09 -56.38
CA LYS A 5 10.17 -10.20 -55.53
C LYS A 5 10.98 -10.31 -54.22
N ILE A 6 12.27 -9.98 -54.25
CA ILE A 6 13.14 -10.02 -53.07
C ILE A 6 12.80 -8.88 -52.09
N CYS A 7 12.47 -7.70 -52.62
CA CYS A 7 12.09 -6.54 -51.81
C CYS A 7 10.74 -6.75 -51.08
N GLY A 8 9.77 -7.38 -51.76
CA GLY A 8 8.48 -7.73 -51.14
C GLY A 8 8.61 -8.76 -50.01
N LEU A 9 9.49 -9.75 -50.16
CA LEU A 9 9.71 -10.76 -49.12
C LEU A 9 10.36 -10.16 -47.86
N PHE A 10 11.27 -9.19 -48.04
CA PHE A 10 11.94 -8.51 -46.93
C PHE A 10 11.01 -7.60 -46.13
N LEU A 11 10.11 -6.88 -46.83
CA LEU A 11 9.07 -6.06 -46.19
C LEU A 11 8.08 -6.91 -45.39
N LEU A 12 7.74 -8.10 -45.88
CA LEU A 12 6.82 -9.00 -45.20
C LEU A 12 7.46 -9.59 -43.92
N LEU A 13 8.75 -9.93 -43.97
CA LEU A 13 9.50 -10.36 -42.77
C LEU A 13 9.63 -9.25 -41.73
N LEU A 14 9.87 -8.00 -42.16
CA LEU A 14 9.91 -6.85 -41.25
C LEU A 14 8.54 -6.59 -40.59
N ALA A 15 7.45 -6.71 -41.34
CA ALA A 15 6.11 -6.57 -40.78
C ALA A 15 5.80 -7.66 -39.74
N VAL A 16 6.19 -8.92 -40.00
CA VAL A 16 6.02 -10.02 -39.04
C VAL A 16 6.88 -9.80 -37.79
N ALA A 17 8.12 -9.36 -37.93
CA ALA A 17 8.99 -9.03 -36.80
C ALA A 17 8.43 -7.87 -35.96
N PHE A 18 7.84 -6.86 -36.61
CA PHE A 18 7.24 -5.71 -35.94
C PHE A 18 5.98 -6.11 -35.15
N VAL A 19 5.11 -6.94 -35.72
CA VAL A 19 3.94 -7.49 -35.03
C VAL A 19 4.35 -8.38 -33.85
N TRP A 20 5.40 -9.19 -34.02
CA TRP A 20 5.91 -10.05 -32.96
C TRP A 20 6.52 -9.25 -31.80
N ALA A 21 7.28 -8.19 -32.10
CA ALA A 21 7.83 -7.29 -31.09
C ALA A 21 6.73 -6.55 -30.31
N PHE A 22 5.67 -6.10 -30.99
CA PHE A 22 4.53 -5.44 -30.34
C PHE A 22 3.67 -6.39 -29.49
N ALA A 23 3.59 -7.67 -29.85
CA ALA A 23 2.87 -8.66 -29.05
C ALA A 23 3.55 -8.94 -27.69
N GLN A 24 4.84 -8.67 -27.56
CA GLN A 24 5.60 -8.92 -26.32
C GLN A 24 5.56 -7.73 -25.33
N THR A 25 5.26 -6.51 -25.78
CA THR A 25 5.25 -5.32 -24.90
C THR A 25 3.97 -5.16 -24.08
N GLY A 26 2.93 -5.96 -24.34
CA GLY A 26 1.61 -5.82 -23.72
C GLY A 26 1.35 -6.63 -22.44
N LYS A 27 2.22 -7.58 -22.07
CA LYS A 27 2.00 -8.41 -20.87
C LYS A 27 2.69 -7.79 -19.65
N LYS A 28 2.06 -6.78 -19.05
CA LYS A 28 2.38 -6.42 -17.67
C LYS A 28 2.14 -7.67 -16.80
N PRO A 29 3.10 -8.11 -15.96
CA PRO A 29 2.83 -9.17 -15.00
C PRO A 29 1.67 -8.71 -14.12
N ALA A 30 0.65 -9.56 -13.99
CA ALA A 30 -0.45 -9.29 -13.07
C ALA A 30 0.15 -9.09 -11.66
N PRO A 31 -0.33 -8.12 -10.87
CA PRO A 31 0.12 -7.95 -9.50
C PRO A 31 -0.05 -9.28 -8.76
N LYS A 32 1.04 -9.74 -8.15
CA LYS A 32 1.05 -10.97 -7.36
C LYS A 32 0.02 -10.78 -6.25
N LYS A 33 -1.03 -11.61 -6.19
CA LYS A 33 -1.91 -11.66 -5.02
C LYS A 33 -1.03 -11.94 -3.81
N LEU A 34 -1.06 -11.04 -2.82
CA LEU A 34 -0.40 -11.24 -1.55
C LEU A 34 -0.97 -12.50 -0.90
N GLU A 35 -0.09 -13.38 -0.45
CA GLU A 35 -0.47 -14.58 0.29
C GLU A 35 -1.02 -14.16 1.66
N PRO A 36 -2.12 -14.76 2.13
CA PRO A 36 -2.74 -14.33 3.36
C PRO A 36 -1.86 -14.60 4.58
N THR A 37 -1.83 -13.67 5.53
CA THR A 37 -1.02 -13.76 6.75
C THR A 37 -1.51 -14.87 7.67
N ALA A 38 -0.68 -15.28 8.65
CA ALA A 38 -1.11 -16.25 9.65
C ALA A 38 -2.31 -15.75 10.49
N PHE A 39 -2.45 -14.44 10.66
CA PHE A 39 -3.60 -13.82 11.31
C PHE A 39 -4.86 -13.95 10.45
N GLU A 40 -4.77 -13.56 9.17
CA GLU A 40 -5.87 -13.68 8.20
C GLU A 40 -6.33 -15.11 7.99
N GLN A 41 -5.42 -16.09 8.12
CA GLN A 41 -5.77 -17.50 7.96
C GLN A 41 -6.45 -18.13 9.17
N ARG A 42 -6.24 -17.60 10.39
CA ARG A 42 -6.57 -18.32 11.64
C ARG A 42 -7.41 -17.52 12.62
N CYS A 43 -7.26 -16.20 12.65
CA CYS A 43 -7.81 -15.34 13.70
C CYS A 43 -8.91 -14.42 13.17
N SER A 44 -8.81 -13.94 11.92
CA SER A 44 -9.77 -13.01 11.30
C SER A 44 -11.19 -13.55 11.17
N ILE A 45 -11.36 -14.87 11.29
CA ILE A 45 -12.67 -15.54 11.31
C ILE A 45 -13.53 -15.06 12.50
N CYS A 46 -12.89 -14.78 13.64
CA CYS A 46 -13.58 -14.46 14.90
C CYS A 46 -13.13 -13.15 15.54
N HIS A 47 -11.97 -12.61 15.17
CA HIS A 47 -11.41 -11.41 15.77
C HIS A 47 -10.91 -10.47 14.69
N THR A 48 -11.21 -9.18 14.81
CA THR A 48 -10.49 -8.16 14.05
C THR A 48 -9.09 -7.97 14.62
N LEU A 49 -8.15 -7.50 13.80
CA LEU A 49 -6.79 -7.23 14.26
C LEU A 49 -6.79 -6.19 15.40
N GLN A 50 -7.67 -5.19 15.31
CA GLN A 50 -7.84 -4.16 16.33
C GLN A 50 -8.37 -4.73 17.66
N GLU A 51 -9.31 -5.67 17.64
CA GLU A 51 -9.81 -6.32 18.85
C GLU A 51 -8.73 -7.12 19.57
N VAL A 52 -7.95 -7.91 18.82
CA VAL A 52 -6.81 -8.66 19.39
C VAL A 52 -5.81 -7.69 20.00
N ARG A 53 -5.51 -6.59 19.31
CA ARG A 53 -4.61 -5.54 19.77
C ARG A 53 -5.05 -4.94 21.11
N THR A 54 -6.27 -4.42 21.17
CA THR A 54 -6.83 -3.84 22.40
C THR A 54 -6.93 -4.88 23.53
N GLY A 55 -7.22 -6.14 23.20
CA GLY A 55 -7.22 -7.24 24.15
C GLY A 55 -5.84 -7.48 24.79
N VAL A 56 -4.79 -7.54 23.96
CA VAL A 56 -3.41 -7.72 24.43
C VAL A 56 -2.96 -6.55 25.31
N GLU A 57 -3.24 -5.31 24.89
CA GLU A 57 -2.93 -4.11 25.69
C GLU A 57 -3.56 -4.18 27.08
N LYS A 58 -4.85 -4.55 27.15
CA LYS A 58 -5.57 -4.70 28.42
C LYS A 58 -4.94 -5.79 29.30
N ILE A 59 -4.56 -6.92 28.72
CA ILE A 59 -3.89 -8.01 29.45
C ILE A 59 -2.57 -7.52 30.05
N ILE A 60 -1.74 -6.83 29.25
CA ILE A 60 -0.44 -6.30 29.69
C ILE A 60 -0.61 -5.32 30.85
N THR A 61 -1.54 -4.36 30.72
CA THR A 61 -1.82 -3.38 31.78
C THR A 61 -2.30 -4.07 33.05
N GLN A 62 -3.20 -5.05 32.95
CA GLN A 62 -3.68 -5.81 34.11
C GLN A 62 -2.58 -6.62 34.80
N MET A 63 -1.65 -7.23 34.04
CA MET A 63 -0.51 -7.95 34.61
C MET A 63 0.41 -7.01 35.38
N HIS A 64 0.70 -5.82 34.84
CA HIS A 64 1.56 -4.82 35.47
C HIS A 64 0.92 -4.22 36.72
N GLU A 65 -0.38 -3.88 36.65
CA GLU A 65 -1.14 -3.39 37.80
C GLU A 65 -1.15 -4.41 38.96
N LYS A 66 -1.41 -5.69 38.67
CA LYS A 66 -1.35 -6.76 39.66
C LYS A 66 0.04 -6.95 40.27
N ALA A 67 1.09 -6.71 39.50
CA ALA A 67 2.47 -6.76 39.97
C ALA A 67 2.90 -5.49 40.73
N GLY A 68 2.05 -4.46 40.80
CA GLY A 68 2.40 -3.16 41.37
C GLY A 68 3.44 -2.40 40.54
N ILE A 69 3.61 -2.76 39.25
CA ILE A 69 4.57 -2.15 38.34
C ILE A 69 3.82 -1.14 37.48
N LYS A 70 4.29 0.11 37.46
CA LYS A 70 3.75 1.13 36.55
C LYS A 70 4.46 1.03 35.21
N ILE A 71 3.76 0.56 34.18
CA ILE A 71 4.27 0.58 32.81
C ILE A 71 4.09 1.97 32.20
N SER A 72 5.12 2.47 31.53
CA SER A 72 5.02 3.73 30.77
C SER A 72 4.33 3.49 29.44
N GLU A 73 3.68 4.52 28.87
CA GLU A 73 3.04 4.41 27.54
C GLU A 73 4.06 4.01 26.46
N LYS A 74 5.30 4.50 26.55
CA LYS A 74 6.39 4.12 25.65
C LYS A 74 6.71 2.63 25.75
N SER A 75 6.88 2.11 26.96
CA SER A 75 7.17 0.69 27.18
C SER A 75 5.99 -0.21 26.76
N LEU A 76 4.75 0.27 26.92
CA LEU A 76 3.57 -0.46 26.45
C LEU A 76 3.57 -0.62 24.93
N LYS A 77 3.94 0.44 24.19
CA LYS A 77 4.09 0.40 22.73
C LYS A 77 5.23 -0.53 22.28
N GLU A 78 6.35 -0.55 22.99
CA GLU A 78 7.47 -1.47 22.70
C GLU A 78 7.06 -2.94 22.89
N VAL A 79 6.30 -3.23 23.96
CA VAL A 79 5.77 -4.58 24.21
C VAL A 79 4.77 -4.96 23.13
N GLU A 80 3.84 -4.06 22.79
CA GLU A 80 2.86 -4.28 21.72
C GLU A 80 3.51 -4.62 20.38
N ALA A 81 4.52 -3.85 19.96
CA ALA A 81 5.26 -4.07 18.71
C ALA A 81 5.90 -5.47 18.63
N THR A 82 6.26 -6.05 19.78
CA THR A 82 6.80 -7.41 19.85
C THR A 82 5.75 -8.47 19.49
N PHE A 83 4.47 -8.22 19.77
CA PHE A 83 3.38 -9.17 19.57
C PHE A 83 2.65 -9.00 18.24
N THR A 84 2.65 -7.80 17.66
CA THR A 84 1.82 -7.46 16.50
C THR A 84 2.56 -7.50 15.17
N LEU A 85 3.83 -7.95 15.15
CA LEU A 85 4.72 -7.85 13.97
C LEU A 85 4.81 -6.43 13.39
N LEU A 86 4.38 -5.41 14.13
CA LEU A 86 4.46 -4.02 13.71
C LEU A 86 5.92 -3.60 13.63
N PRO A 87 6.35 -2.94 12.55
CA PRO A 87 7.61 -2.24 12.57
C PRO A 87 7.59 -1.18 13.67
N LEU A 88 8.63 -1.22 14.52
CA LEU A 88 8.82 -0.36 15.69
C LEU A 88 8.86 1.14 15.36
N GLU A 89 9.07 1.49 14.10
CA GLU A 89 9.12 2.86 13.61
C GLU A 89 8.30 2.95 12.33
N GLU A 90 7.27 3.80 12.31
CA GLU A 90 6.62 4.20 11.05
C GLU A 90 7.70 4.86 10.18
N PRO A 91 8.02 4.34 8.98
CA PRO A 91 8.92 5.02 8.07
C PRO A 91 8.34 6.41 7.81
N HIS A 92 9.12 7.44 8.17
CA HIS A 92 8.75 8.84 7.98
C HIS A 92 7.51 9.29 8.77
N THR A 93 7.44 8.91 10.06
CA THR A 93 6.37 9.27 11.02
C THR A 93 5.79 10.66 10.78
N GLY A 94 4.48 10.72 10.55
CA GLY A 94 3.73 11.97 10.44
C GLY A 94 3.83 12.70 9.10
N MET A 95 4.66 12.28 8.13
CA MET A 95 4.71 12.91 6.80
C MET A 95 3.36 12.83 6.10
N PHE A 96 2.67 11.70 6.23
CA PHE A 96 1.33 11.51 5.71
C PHE A 96 0.36 12.59 6.24
N GLN A 97 0.23 12.72 7.56
CA GLN A 97 -0.66 13.72 8.17
C GLN A 97 -0.24 15.14 7.81
N GLU A 98 1.06 15.43 7.83
CA GLU A 98 1.58 16.77 7.59
C GLU A 98 1.41 17.22 6.12
N LYS A 99 1.59 16.32 5.16
CA LYS A 99 1.57 16.66 3.73
C LYS A 99 0.17 16.53 3.14
N CYS A 100 -0.52 15.43 3.42
CA CYS A 100 -1.83 15.14 2.83
C CYS A 100 -2.97 15.86 3.60
N GLY A 101 -2.83 16.00 4.92
CA GLY A 101 -3.80 16.67 5.80
C GLY A 101 -3.97 18.17 5.53
N LYS A 102 -3.01 18.81 4.84
CA LYS A 102 -3.08 20.23 4.46
C LYS A 102 -4.24 20.53 3.51
N CYS A 103 -4.59 19.58 2.64
CA CYS A 103 -5.55 19.79 1.56
C CYS A 103 -6.72 18.79 1.58
N HIS A 104 -6.58 17.67 2.28
CA HIS A 104 -7.56 16.59 2.31
C HIS A 104 -7.80 16.14 3.75
N SER A 105 -9.01 15.62 4.03
CA SER A 105 -9.22 14.85 5.27
C SER A 105 -8.40 13.57 5.21
N LEU A 106 -7.87 13.13 6.34
CA LEU A 106 -7.05 11.90 6.40
C LEU A 106 -7.84 10.69 5.92
N ASP A 107 -9.12 10.58 6.28
CA ASP A 107 -10.02 9.51 5.84
C ASP A 107 -10.09 9.37 4.31
N LYS A 108 -10.13 10.50 3.59
CA LYS A 108 -10.16 10.49 2.12
C LYS A 108 -8.85 9.95 1.53
N VAL A 109 -7.73 10.22 2.20
CA VAL A 109 -6.42 9.79 1.72
C VAL A 109 -6.20 8.31 2.06
N VAL A 110 -6.64 7.85 3.23
CA VAL A 110 -6.68 6.42 3.60
C VAL A 110 -7.51 5.64 2.59
N MET A 111 -8.74 6.09 2.30
CA MET A 111 -9.61 5.44 1.31
C MET A 111 -8.98 5.38 -0.08
N ALA A 112 -8.26 6.43 -0.49
CA ALA A 112 -7.53 6.41 -1.76
C ALA A 112 -6.44 5.32 -1.76
N HIS A 113 -5.68 5.16 -0.67
CA HIS A 113 -4.66 4.12 -0.56
C HIS A 113 -5.23 2.71 -0.45
N GLN A 114 -6.45 2.54 0.08
CA GLN A 114 -7.12 1.23 0.16
C GLN A 114 -7.75 0.81 -1.18
N THR A 115 -8.08 1.77 -2.05
CA THR A 115 -8.81 1.50 -3.31
C THR A 115 -7.95 1.60 -4.56
N LYS A 116 -6.70 2.06 -4.44
CA LYS A 116 -5.75 2.24 -5.53
C LYS A 116 -4.59 1.29 -5.39
N ASP A 117 -4.11 0.79 -6.51
CA ASP A 117 -2.86 0.02 -6.50
C ASP A 117 -1.65 0.93 -6.25
N GLU A 118 -0.52 0.31 -5.95
CA GLU A 118 0.74 0.99 -5.62
C GLU A 118 1.16 2.02 -6.69
N ALA A 119 1.07 1.64 -7.97
CA ALA A 119 1.48 2.51 -9.07
C ALA A 119 0.48 3.67 -9.25
N GLU A 120 -0.82 3.38 -9.16
CA GLU A 120 -1.87 4.40 -9.20
C GLU A 120 -1.71 5.41 -8.08
N MET A 121 -1.43 4.94 -6.86
CA MET A 121 -1.28 5.80 -5.70
C MET A 121 -0.04 6.68 -5.81
N LYS A 122 1.08 6.13 -6.28
CA LYS A 122 2.28 6.91 -6.57
C LYS A 122 2.04 8.01 -7.60
N THR A 123 1.36 7.70 -8.71
CA THR A 123 0.98 8.71 -9.72
C THR A 123 0.05 9.79 -9.14
N ILE A 124 -0.84 9.43 -8.21
CA ILE A 124 -1.69 10.40 -7.51
C ILE A 124 -0.82 11.35 -6.65
N ILE A 125 0.14 10.83 -5.89
CA ILE A 125 1.04 11.64 -5.05
C ILE A 125 1.90 12.57 -5.93
N GLU A 126 2.43 12.09 -7.05
CA GLU A 126 3.16 12.90 -8.04
C GLU A 126 2.30 14.08 -8.52
N ARG A 127 1.07 13.81 -8.94
CA ARG A 127 0.13 14.86 -9.37
C ARG A 127 -0.23 15.82 -8.24
N MET A 128 -0.28 15.35 -6.98
CA MET A 128 -0.50 16.25 -5.83
C MET A 128 0.71 17.13 -5.57
N ALA A 129 1.93 16.62 -5.78
CA ALA A 129 3.15 17.40 -5.64
C ALA A 129 3.21 18.58 -6.63
N GLU A 130 2.72 18.38 -7.86
CA GLU A 130 2.65 19.43 -8.89
C GLU A 130 1.65 20.55 -8.58
N LYS A 131 0.72 20.34 -7.63
CA LYS A 131 -0.26 21.38 -7.28
C LYS A 131 0.39 22.52 -6.50
N LYS A 132 0.04 23.75 -6.89
CA LYS A 132 0.47 24.95 -6.18
C LYS A 132 0.04 24.90 -4.71
N GLY A 133 1.00 25.07 -3.81
CA GLY A 133 0.75 25.06 -2.36
C GLY A 133 0.74 23.68 -1.71
N SER A 134 1.04 22.60 -2.44
CA SER A 134 1.14 21.25 -1.88
C SER A 134 2.24 21.14 -0.80
N GLY A 135 3.38 21.80 -1.02
CA GLY A 135 4.54 21.68 -0.14
C GLY A 135 5.18 20.27 -0.15
N ILE A 136 4.87 19.47 -1.16
CA ILE A 136 5.44 18.13 -1.38
C ILE A 136 6.58 18.28 -2.39
N LYS A 137 7.78 17.86 -2.00
CA LYS A 137 8.95 17.81 -2.88
C LYS A 137 9.03 16.46 -3.59
N LYS A 138 9.70 16.42 -4.73
CA LYS A 138 9.83 15.19 -5.54
C LYS A 138 10.50 14.06 -4.76
N GLU A 139 11.47 14.40 -3.90
CA GLU A 139 12.21 13.44 -3.07
C GLU A 139 11.39 12.93 -1.86
N GLU A 140 10.26 13.56 -1.56
CA GLU A 140 9.33 13.15 -0.50
C GLU A 140 8.26 12.19 -1.01
N ILE A 141 8.11 12.01 -2.33
CA ILE A 141 7.02 11.20 -2.92
C ILE A 141 7.12 9.74 -2.48
N GLU A 142 8.30 9.12 -2.64
CA GLU A 142 8.52 7.74 -2.18
C GLU A 142 8.31 7.62 -0.68
N LYS A 143 8.77 8.60 0.09
CA LYS A 143 8.65 8.59 1.55
C LYS A 143 7.20 8.64 2.01
N ILE A 144 6.38 9.49 1.37
CA ILE A 144 4.95 9.60 1.65
C ILE A 144 4.23 8.30 1.27
N HIS A 145 4.62 7.69 0.16
CA HIS A 145 4.07 6.42 -0.29
C HIS A 145 4.40 5.28 0.69
N ASP A 146 5.66 5.17 1.11
CA ASP A 146 6.14 4.14 2.04
C ASP A 146 5.52 4.29 3.45
N SER A 147 5.30 5.52 3.93
CA SER A 147 4.59 5.78 5.20
C SER A 147 3.19 5.18 5.25
N MET A 148 2.52 5.03 4.11
CA MET A 148 1.13 4.55 4.04
C MET A 148 1.01 3.05 3.77
N PHE A 149 1.99 2.43 3.11
CA PHE A 149 2.00 0.98 2.92
C PHE A 149 1.89 0.23 4.26
N MET A 150 2.56 0.79 5.26
CA MET A 150 2.52 0.42 6.67
C MET A 150 1.16 0.61 7.34
N LEU A 151 0.42 1.66 7.00
CA LEU A 151 -0.90 1.92 7.56
C LEU A 151 -1.98 1.05 6.90
N ASN A 152 -1.81 0.69 5.62
CA ASN A 152 -2.67 -0.27 4.91
C ASN A 152 -2.49 -1.72 5.40
N GLU A 153 -1.30 -2.10 5.86
CA GLU A 153 -1.10 -3.41 6.54
C GLU A 153 -1.79 -3.48 7.92
N ILE A 154 -2.07 -2.33 8.54
CA ILE A 154 -2.73 -2.22 9.86
C ILE A 154 -4.24 -2.01 9.71
N TYR A 155 -4.68 -1.39 8.61
CA TYR A 155 -6.08 -1.19 8.26
C TYR A 155 -6.47 -2.09 7.08
N GLU A 156 -6.80 -3.35 7.38
CA GLU A 156 -7.46 -4.22 6.41
C GLU A 156 -8.71 -3.52 5.83
N PRO A 157 -8.99 -3.68 4.52
CA PRO A 157 -10.12 -3.05 3.89
C PRO A 157 -11.43 -3.76 4.28
N ASP A 158 -12.12 -3.26 5.30
CA ASP A 158 -13.55 -3.57 5.55
C ASP A 158 -14.49 -2.86 4.55
N VAL A 159 -14.01 -2.50 3.35
CA VAL A 159 -14.82 -1.86 2.32
C VAL A 159 -15.28 -2.93 1.34
N GLU A 160 -16.42 -3.54 1.64
CA GLU A 160 -17.26 -4.11 0.58
C GLU A 160 -17.57 -2.97 -0.41
N LEU A 161 -16.85 -2.95 -1.54
CA LEU A 161 -17.18 -2.09 -2.67
C LEU A 161 -18.55 -2.53 -3.17
N LYS A 162 -19.62 -1.86 -2.69
CA LYS A 162 -20.93 -1.92 -3.34
C LYS A 162 -20.71 -1.48 -4.78
N LYS A 163 -20.76 -2.45 -5.69
CA LYS A 163 -20.85 -2.19 -7.12
C LYS A 163 -22.07 -1.31 -7.31
N GLU A 164 -21.87 -0.06 -7.70
CA GLU A 164 -22.95 0.75 -8.24
C GLU A 164 -23.45 0.03 -9.49
N GLU A 165 -24.65 -0.55 -9.38
CA GLU A 165 -25.38 -1.05 -10.53
C GLU A 165 -25.76 0.13 -11.43
N LYS A 166 -25.63 -0.17 -12.72
CA LYS A 166 -25.57 0.75 -13.86
C LYS A 166 -26.87 1.48 -14.15
#